data_AF-A0A0C4DQE4-F1
#
_entry.id   AF-A0A0C4DQE4-F1
#
_cell.length_a   1.000
_cell.length_b   1.000
_cell.length_c   1.000
_cell.angle_alpha   90.00
_cell.angle_beta   90.00
_cell.angle_gamma   90.00
#
_symmetry.space_group_name_H-M   'P 1'
#
loop_
_entity.id
_entity.type
_entity.pdbx_description
1 polymer ?
#
loop_
_entity_poly.entity_id
_entity_poly.type
_entity_poly.pdbx_seq_one_letter_code
_entity_poly.pdbx_strand_id
1 'polypeptide(L)'
;MGGPLDVQTGTGFLALAFVVPLSLAWYNIRRLQIEQHRAWMLRAWVNAGAIITSRICFFAMLFITAPAGYATVRPCEQIDFEHYGNRTKVLARFPGCAGFYSGVNGTDPHLAVVVPVDPPKAGPSWVGSSLTLNFGASVWLSLAIHMIGVEIYLRLTPAEAERLRNISYQRQAEAGMKNPGSAGLTVDSLGDSAKWTPSSG
;
A
#
# COMPACT_ATOMS: atom_id res chain seq x y z
N MET A 1 -13.76 -0.78 3.19
CA MET A 1 -12.92 -0.54 2.01
C MET A 1 -13.72 -0.99 0.80
N GLY A 2 -14.13 -0.06 -0.06
CA GLY A 2 -14.82 -0.36 -1.32
C GLY A 2 -13.90 -0.14 -2.51
N GLY A 3 -14.30 -0.62 -3.69
CA GLY A 3 -13.51 -0.55 -4.93
C GLY A 3 -13.08 -1.93 -5.42
N PRO A 4 -12.41 -2.03 -6.57
CA PRO A 4 -11.98 -3.31 -7.12
C PRO A 4 -10.83 -3.92 -6.29
N LEU A 5 -10.53 -5.18 -6.60
CA LEU A 5 -9.61 -6.00 -5.82
C LEU A 5 -8.19 -5.41 -5.74
N ASP A 6 -7.74 -4.68 -6.75
CA ASP A 6 -6.45 -3.99 -6.78
C ASP A 6 -6.34 -2.92 -5.68
N VAL A 7 -7.40 -2.14 -5.48
CA VAL A 7 -7.48 -1.12 -4.43
C VAL A 7 -7.58 -1.78 -3.05
N GLN A 8 -8.41 -2.80 -2.91
CA GLN A 8 -8.58 -3.50 -1.64
C GLN A 8 -7.28 -4.17 -1.18
N THR A 9 -6.59 -4.84 -2.10
CA THR A 9 -5.31 -5.50 -1.81
C THR A 9 -4.21 -4.48 -1.54
N GLY A 10 -4.11 -3.39 -2.31
CA GLY A 10 -3.13 -2.34 -2.07
C GLY A 10 -3.30 -1.66 -0.71
N THR A 11 -4.55 -1.31 -0.33
CA THR A 11 -4.84 -0.70 0.97
C THR A 11 -4.65 -1.67 2.14
N GLY A 12 -5.09 -2.92 2.00
CA GLY A 12 -4.86 -3.97 3.00
C GLY A 12 -3.38 -4.26 3.20
N PHE A 13 -2.61 -4.35 2.11
CA PHE A 13 -1.17 -4.54 2.17
C PHE A 13 -0.45 -3.36 2.83
N LEU A 14 -0.83 -2.12 2.52
CA LEU A 14 -0.29 -0.93 3.19
C LEU A 14 -0.52 -0.97 4.71
N ALA A 15 -1.70 -1.39 5.15
CA ALA A 15 -1.99 -1.53 6.57
C ALA A 15 -1.06 -2.56 7.24
N LEU A 16 -0.84 -3.72 6.61
CA LEU A 16 0.11 -4.72 7.10
C LEU A 16 1.55 -4.20 7.10
N ALA A 17 1.97 -3.53 6.03
CA ALA A 17 3.30 -2.93 5.87
C ALA A 17 3.58 -1.78 6.87
N PHE A 18 2.55 -1.27 7.54
CA PHE A 18 2.68 -0.33 8.65
C PHE A 18 2.61 -1.02 10.02
N VAL A 19 1.59 -1.85 10.26
CA VAL A 19 1.32 -2.45 11.57
C VAL A 19 2.36 -3.51 11.96
N VAL A 20 2.81 -4.34 11.02
CA VAL A 20 3.80 -5.39 11.30
C VAL A 20 5.14 -4.78 11.73
N PRO A 21 5.74 -3.83 10.97
CA PRO A 21 6.95 -3.14 11.42
C PRO A 21 6.78 -2.40 12.74
N LEU A 22 5.63 -1.76 12.97
CA LEU A 22 5.38 -1.05 14.23
C LEU A 22 5.36 -2.01 15.43
N SER A 23 4.74 -3.18 15.27
CA SER A 23 4.68 -4.23 16.29
C SER A 23 6.07 -4.79 16.59
N LEU A 24 6.88 -5.04 15.55
CA LEU A 24 8.26 -5.51 15.70
C LEU A 24 9.16 -4.44 16.33
N ALA A 25 8.99 -3.17 15.96
CA ALA A 25 9.70 -2.05 16.57
C ALA A 25 9.41 -1.94 18.07
N TRP A 26 8.14 -2.09 18.45
CA TRP A 26 7.71 -2.08 19.85
C TRP A 26 8.29 -3.27 20.63
N TYR A 27 8.31 -4.46 20.03
CA TYR A 27 8.89 -5.64 20.67
C TYR A 27 10.41 -5.49 20.87
N ASN A 28 11.14 -4.96 19.87
CA ASN A 28 12.59 -4.77 19.95
C ASN A 28 13.01 -3.73 20.99
N ILE A 29 12.28 -2.61 21.13
CA ILE A 29 12.60 -1.62 22.16
C ILE A 29 12.40 -2.17 23.57
N ARG A 30 11.40 -3.04 23.79
CA ARG A 30 11.20 -3.75 25.05
C ARG A 30 12.33 -4.72 25.37
N ARG A 31 13.05 -5.21 24.35
CA ARG A 31 14.24 -6.06 24.49
C ARG A 31 15.54 -5.27 24.47
N LEU A 32 15.49 -3.94 24.58
CA LEU A 32 16.65 -3.04 24.54
C LEU A 32 17.48 -3.16 23.25
N GLN A 33 16.87 -3.59 22.14
CA GLN A 33 17.50 -3.66 20.82
C GLN A 33 17.22 -2.39 20.02
N ILE A 34 18.08 -1.40 20.21
CA ILE A 34 17.89 -0.05 19.64
C ILE A 34 18.09 -0.07 18.12
N GLU A 35 19.06 -0.84 17.63
CA GLU A 35 19.35 -0.99 16.20
C GLU A 35 18.13 -1.54 15.44
N GLN A 36 17.59 -2.68 15.89
CA GLN A 36 16.39 -3.28 15.30
C GLN A 36 15.16 -2.38 15.46
N HIS A 37 14.98 -1.76 16.63
CA HIS A 37 13.89 -0.80 16.83
C HIS A 37 13.94 0.31 15.79
N ARG A 38 15.11 0.95 15.57
CA ARG A 38 15.30 1.97 14.54
C ARG A 38 14.95 1.43 13.16
N ALA A 39 15.44 0.25 12.79
CA ALA A 39 15.21 -0.32 11.47
C ALA A 39 13.71 -0.59 11.21
N TRP A 40 13.01 -1.16 12.18
CA TRP A 40 11.56 -1.41 12.08
C TRP A 40 10.72 -0.13 12.12
N MET A 41 11.13 0.87 12.92
CA MET A 41 10.47 2.18 12.93
C MET A 41 10.60 2.90 11.58
N LEU A 42 11.79 2.85 10.96
CA LEU A 42 12.00 3.43 9.64
C LEU A 42 11.12 2.75 8.60
N ARG A 43 11.02 1.41 8.60
CA ARG A 43 10.10 0.67 7.72
C ARG A 43 8.66 1.12 7.91
N ALA A 44 8.18 1.25 9.15
CA ALA A 44 6.82 1.68 9.43
C ALA A 44 6.53 3.08 8.86
N TRP A 45 7.32 4.08 9.22
CA TRP A 45 7.03 5.48 8.88
C TRP A 45 7.34 5.84 7.43
N VAL A 46 8.36 5.22 6.82
CA VAL A 46 8.61 5.38 5.38
C VAL A 46 7.47 4.75 4.59
N ASN A 47 7.00 3.55 4.94
CA ASN A 47 5.84 2.95 4.27
C ASN A 47 4.55 3.77 4.47
N ALA A 48 4.35 4.40 5.64
CA ALA A 48 3.23 5.32 5.85
C ALA A 48 3.29 6.54 4.91
N GLY A 49 4.50 7.01 4.55
CA GLY A 49 4.74 8.05 3.55
C GLY A 49 4.16 7.74 2.17
N ALA A 50 3.98 6.45 1.84
CA ALA A 50 3.36 6.02 0.59
C ALA A 50 1.92 6.55 0.41
N ILE A 51 1.21 6.89 1.49
CA ILE A 51 -0.12 7.53 1.42
C ILE A 51 -0.03 8.87 0.70
N ILE A 52 0.96 9.70 1.04
CA ILE A 52 1.15 11.03 0.45
C ILE A 52 1.61 10.87 -0.99
N THR A 53 2.61 10.01 -1.24
CA THR A 53 3.13 9.77 -2.59
C THR A 53 2.08 9.17 -3.52
N SER A 54 1.14 8.36 -3.02
CA SER A 54 0.04 7.83 -3.83
C SER A 54 -0.84 8.92 -4.44
N ARG A 55 -0.95 10.09 -3.78
CA ARG A 55 -1.67 11.25 -4.32
C ARG A 55 -0.89 11.91 -5.45
N ILE A 56 0.42 12.05 -5.30
CA ILE A 56 1.28 12.61 -6.34
C ILE A 56 1.30 11.68 -7.56
N CYS A 57 1.52 10.39 -7.35
CA CYS A 57 1.48 9.38 -8.41
C CYS A 57 0.11 9.33 -9.10
N PHE A 58 -0.99 9.49 -8.36
CA PHE A 58 -2.33 9.51 -8.93
C PHE A 58 -2.49 10.62 -9.98
N PHE A 59 -2.09 11.85 -9.66
CA PHE A 59 -2.15 12.96 -10.62
C PHE A 59 -1.28 12.71 -11.85
N ALA A 60 -0.07 12.17 -11.67
CA ALA A 60 0.80 11.81 -12.78
C ALA A 60 0.15 10.73 -13.69
N MET A 61 -0.50 9.72 -13.10
CA MET A 61 -1.14 8.66 -13.85
C MET A 61 -2.36 9.14 -14.66
N LEU A 62 -3.09 10.16 -14.22
CA LEU A 62 -4.18 10.75 -15.02
C LEU A 62 -3.69 11.28 -16.38
N PHE A 63 -2.52 11.91 -16.43
CA PHE A 63 -1.94 12.41 -17.68
C PHE A 63 -1.46 11.28 -18.60
N ILE A 64 -1.06 10.14 -18.02
CA ILE A 64 -0.60 8.97 -18.77
C ILE A 64 -1.80 8.18 -19.33
N THR A 65 -2.85 8.01 -18.52
CA THR A 65 -3.99 7.16 -18.88
C THR A 65 -5.01 7.85 -19.78
N ALA A 66 -5.21 9.17 -19.65
CA ALA A 66 -6.16 9.92 -20.47
C ALA A 66 -5.95 9.78 -22.00
N PRO A 67 -4.72 9.90 -22.55
CA PRO A 67 -4.51 9.73 -24.00
C PRO A 67 -4.44 8.28 -24.46
N ALA A 68 -4.29 7.31 -23.55
CA ALA A 68 -3.96 5.93 -23.88
C ALA A 68 -5.17 5.03 -24.19
N GLY A 69 -6.40 5.56 -24.13
CA GLY A 69 -7.60 4.80 -24.49
C GLY A 69 -7.98 3.71 -23.49
N TYR A 70 -7.55 3.83 -22.23
CA TYR A 70 -7.94 2.88 -21.19
C TYR A 70 -9.44 2.95 -20.91
N ALA A 71 -10.00 1.82 -20.47
CA ALA A 71 -11.37 1.71 -20.04
C ALA A 71 -11.49 0.72 -18.87
N THR A 72 -12.55 0.86 -18.09
CA THR A 72 -12.86 -0.05 -16.98
C THR A 72 -14.21 -0.71 -17.21
N VAL A 73 -14.38 -1.94 -16.72
CA VAL A 73 -15.68 -2.61 -16.70
C VAL A 73 -16.42 -2.16 -15.45
N ARG A 74 -17.65 -1.66 -15.61
CA ARG A 74 -18.46 -1.13 -14.52
C ARG A 74 -19.87 -1.73 -14.52
N PRO A 75 -20.39 -2.17 -13.37
CA PRO A 75 -21.77 -2.64 -13.25
C PRO A 75 -22.77 -1.53 -13.62
N CYS A 76 -23.84 -1.89 -14.32
CA CYS A 76 -24.90 -0.97 -14.73
C CYS A 76 -25.67 -0.41 -13.53
N GLU A 77 -25.82 -1.18 -12.46
CA GLU A 77 -26.38 -0.70 -11.19
C GLU A 77 -25.55 0.46 -10.62
N GLN A 78 -24.21 0.33 -10.65
CA GLN A 78 -23.32 1.39 -10.17
C GLN A 78 -23.43 2.65 -11.04
N ILE A 79 -23.53 2.48 -12.35
CA ILE A 79 -23.72 3.60 -13.29
C ILE A 79 -25.08 4.27 -13.05
N ASP A 80 -26.16 3.50 -12.85
CA ASP A 80 -27.49 4.04 -12.54
C ASP A 80 -27.49 4.85 -11.24
N PHE A 81 -26.85 4.33 -10.19
CA PHE A 81 -26.66 5.03 -8.92
C PHE A 81 -25.90 6.35 -9.09
N GLU A 82 -24.80 6.36 -9.84
CA GLU A 82 -24.01 7.58 -10.15
C GLU A 82 -24.79 8.64 -10.91
N HIS A 83 -25.83 8.21 -11.64
CA HIS A 83 -26.72 9.06 -12.41
C HIS A 83 -28.05 9.34 -11.68
N TYR A 84 -28.13 9.06 -10.37
CA TYR A 84 -29.31 9.27 -9.52
C TYR A 84 -30.57 8.55 -10.04
N GLY A 85 -30.42 7.35 -10.60
CA GLY A 85 -31.54 6.57 -11.14
C GLY A 85 -32.11 7.09 -12.47
N ASN A 86 -31.41 8.02 -13.13
CA ASN A 86 -31.90 8.60 -14.38
C ASN A 86 -31.66 7.67 -15.58
N ARG A 87 -32.59 6.73 -15.77
CA ARG A 87 -32.59 5.75 -16.87
C ARG A 87 -32.32 6.37 -18.24
N THR A 88 -32.96 7.49 -18.57
CA THR A 88 -32.80 8.12 -19.90
C THR A 88 -31.37 8.59 -20.13
N LYS A 89 -30.74 9.19 -19.11
CA LYS A 89 -29.32 9.61 -19.19
C LYS A 89 -28.38 8.41 -19.27
N VAL A 90 -28.64 7.37 -18.49
CA VAL A 90 -27.84 6.13 -18.50
C VAL A 90 -27.91 5.49 -19.88
N LEU A 91 -29.11 5.25 -20.43
CA LEU A 91 -29.27 4.59 -21.73
C LEU A 91 -28.79 5.43 -22.92
N ALA A 92 -28.87 6.75 -22.85
CA ALA A 92 -28.32 7.63 -23.88
C ALA A 92 -26.79 7.53 -23.99
N ARG A 93 -26.12 7.21 -22.89
CA ARG A 93 -24.66 7.20 -22.79
C ARG A 93 -24.07 5.80 -22.76
N PHE A 94 -24.82 4.85 -22.21
CA PHE A 94 -24.48 3.45 -22.00
C PHE A 94 -25.65 2.55 -22.45
N PRO A 95 -25.92 2.45 -23.77
CA PRO A 95 -27.03 1.64 -24.27
C PRO A 95 -26.90 0.15 -23.89
N GLY A 96 -25.68 -0.33 -23.61
CA GLY A 96 -25.43 -1.67 -23.09
C GLY A 96 -26.12 -1.97 -21.74
N CYS A 97 -26.53 -0.95 -20.99
CA CYS A 97 -27.30 -1.11 -19.75
C CYS A 97 -28.81 -1.30 -19.98
N ALA A 98 -29.29 -1.41 -21.23
CA ALA A 98 -30.72 -1.66 -21.50
C ALA A 98 -31.25 -2.92 -20.81
N GLY A 99 -30.43 -3.99 -20.77
CA GLY A 99 -30.75 -5.26 -20.12
C GLY A 99 -31.02 -5.14 -18.62
N PHE A 100 -30.33 -4.21 -17.94
CA PHE A 100 -30.51 -3.96 -16.51
C PHE A 100 -31.93 -3.47 -16.20
N TYR A 101 -32.57 -2.73 -17.11
CA TYR A 101 -33.94 -2.24 -16.93
C TYR A 101 -35.02 -3.11 -17.57
N SER A 102 -34.68 -4.11 -18.39
CA SER A 102 -35.65 -4.91 -19.16
C SER A 102 -36.20 -6.15 -18.44
N GLY A 103 -35.61 -6.53 -17.31
CA GLY A 103 -36.32 -7.25 -16.24
C GLY A 103 -36.95 -8.59 -16.60
N VAL A 104 -36.26 -9.47 -17.34
CA VAL A 104 -36.62 -10.90 -17.31
C VAL A 104 -35.94 -11.49 -16.07
N ASN A 105 -36.67 -11.49 -14.94
CA ASN A 105 -36.26 -11.87 -13.56
C ASN A 105 -35.66 -10.78 -12.66
N GLY A 106 -36.11 -9.52 -12.80
CA GLY A 106 -35.58 -8.40 -12.00
C GLY A 106 -34.34 -7.77 -12.63
N THR A 107 -33.90 -6.64 -12.08
CA THR A 107 -32.67 -5.96 -12.51
C THR A 107 -31.50 -6.93 -12.37
N ASP A 108 -30.80 -7.29 -13.45
CA ASP A 108 -29.57 -8.08 -13.36
C ASP A 108 -28.44 -7.20 -12.80
N PRO A 109 -28.07 -7.34 -11.51
CA PRO A 109 -27.07 -6.48 -10.89
C PRO A 109 -25.66 -6.78 -11.43
N HIS A 110 -25.48 -7.90 -12.13
CA HIS A 110 -24.20 -8.33 -12.68
C HIS A 110 -23.97 -7.83 -14.11
N LEU A 111 -24.97 -7.23 -14.76
CA LEU A 111 -24.78 -6.64 -16.07
C LEU A 111 -23.77 -5.49 -15.97
N ALA A 112 -22.71 -5.57 -16.76
CA ALA A 112 -21.63 -4.59 -16.75
C ALA A 112 -21.30 -4.11 -18.18
N VAL A 113 -20.84 -2.86 -18.27
CA VAL A 113 -20.44 -2.23 -19.53
C VAL A 113 -19.04 -1.63 -19.42
N VAL A 114 -18.41 -1.44 -20.57
CA VAL A 114 -17.10 -0.79 -20.66
C VAL A 114 -17.28 0.72 -20.61
N VAL A 115 -16.58 1.36 -19.68
CA VAL A 115 -16.59 2.81 -19.48
C VAL A 115 -15.18 3.37 -19.69
N PRO A 116 -15.00 4.30 -20.66
CA PRO A 116 -13.70 4.91 -20.92
C PRO A 116 -13.14 5.72 -19.75
N VAL A 117 -11.82 5.71 -19.63
CA VAL A 117 -11.04 6.61 -18.75
C VAL A 117 -10.72 7.87 -19.54
N ASP A 118 -11.66 8.82 -19.54
CA ASP A 118 -11.55 10.09 -20.25
C ASP A 118 -12.04 11.24 -19.35
N PRO A 119 -11.16 11.79 -18.48
CA PRO A 119 -11.50 12.88 -17.58
C PRO A 119 -12.01 14.15 -18.31
N PRO A 120 -11.45 14.56 -19.48
CA PRO A 120 -11.93 15.73 -20.23
C PRO A 120 -13.38 15.68 -20.72
N LYS A 121 -13.97 14.49 -20.92
CA LYS A 121 -15.34 14.33 -21.44
C LYS A 121 -16.37 13.95 -20.36
N ALA A 122 -16.03 14.10 -19.07
CA ALA A 122 -16.57 13.23 -18.05
C ALA A 122 -17.98 13.59 -17.54
N GLY A 123 -18.91 12.66 -17.69
CA GLY A 123 -20.01 12.46 -16.73
C GLY A 123 -19.54 11.65 -15.51
N PRO A 124 -20.39 11.47 -14.48
CA PRO A 124 -20.04 10.79 -13.22
C PRO A 124 -19.30 9.45 -13.42
N SER A 125 -19.74 8.63 -14.38
CA SER A 125 -19.16 7.30 -14.60
C SER A 125 -17.77 7.31 -15.23
N TRP A 126 -17.40 8.32 -16.02
CA TRP A 126 -16.04 8.50 -16.56
C TRP A 126 -15.08 8.92 -15.46
N VAL A 127 -15.52 9.82 -14.57
CA VAL A 127 -14.74 10.21 -13.39
C VAL A 127 -14.51 8.98 -12.51
N GLY A 128 -15.56 8.22 -12.20
CA GLY A 128 -15.46 6.99 -11.40
C GLY A 128 -14.49 5.97 -12.01
N SER A 129 -14.52 5.79 -13.34
CA SER A 129 -13.58 4.91 -14.06
C SER A 129 -12.14 5.39 -13.93
N SER A 130 -11.92 6.70 -14.10
CA SER A 130 -10.60 7.31 -14.03
C SER A 130 -10.02 7.24 -12.62
N LEU A 131 -10.82 7.54 -11.61
CA LEU A 131 -10.42 7.44 -10.20
C LEU A 131 -10.00 6.01 -9.87
N THR A 132 -10.82 5.03 -10.26
CA THR A 132 -10.62 3.62 -9.90
C THR A 132 -9.34 3.07 -10.52
N LEU A 133 -9.16 3.24 -11.85
CA LEU A 133 -8.00 2.71 -12.55
C LEU A 133 -6.69 3.31 -12.02
N ASN A 134 -6.65 4.63 -11.83
CA ASN A 134 -5.42 5.33 -11.46
C ASN A 134 -5.09 5.18 -9.96
N PHE A 135 -6.09 5.02 -9.09
CA PHE A 135 -5.86 4.93 -7.65
C PHE A 135 -5.19 3.60 -7.25
N GLY A 136 -5.65 2.47 -7.79
CA GLY A 136 -5.02 1.17 -7.50
C GLY A 136 -3.55 1.15 -7.92
N ALA A 137 -3.28 1.56 -9.16
CA ALA A 137 -1.92 1.65 -9.69
C ALA A 137 -1.03 2.61 -8.87
N SER A 138 -1.55 3.77 -8.45
CA SER A 138 -0.77 4.75 -7.71
C SER A 138 -0.38 4.27 -6.30
N VAL A 139 -1.28 3.54 -5.63
CA VAL A 139 -1.02 2.91 -4.33
C VAL A 139 0.10 1.88 -4.44
N TRP A 140 0.02 0.96 -5.41
CA TRP A 140 1.02 -0.09 -5.60
C TRP A 140 2.40 0.48 -5.97
N LEU A 141 2.45 1.45 -6.89
CA LEU A 141 3.71 2.09 -7.25
C LEU A 141 4.35 2.82 -6.06
N SER A 142 3.54 3.54 -5.29
CA SER A 142 4.04 4.26 -4.11
C SER A 142 4.57 3.31 -3.05
N LEU A 143 3.86 2.21 -2.79
CA LEU A 143 4.32 1.14 -1.89
C LEU A 143 5.68 0.58 -2.33
N ALA A 144 5.85 0.25 -3.60
CA ALA A 144 7.10 -0.28 -4.12
C ALA A 144 8.26 0.70 -3.91
N ILE A 145 8.06 1.98 -4.22
CA ILE A 145 9.08 3.04 -4.02
C ILE A 145 9.52 3.11 -2.56
N HIS A 146 8.59 3.09 -1.61
CA HIS A 146 8.91 3.24 -0.19
C HIS A 146 9.55 1.98 0.41
N MET A 147 9.02 0.79 0.08
CA MET A 147 9.58 -0.47 0.55
C MET A 147 10.99 -0.70 0.02
N ILE A 148 11.26 -0.39 -1.25
CA ILE A 148 12.61 -0.49 -1.82
C ILE A 148 13.51 0.60 -1.23
N GLY A 149 13.02 1.84 -1.16
CA GLY A 149 13.78 2.99 -0.68
C GLY A 149 14.27 2.83 0.77
N VAL A 150 13.45 2.30 1.66
CA VAL A 150 13.85 2.09 3.07
C VAL A 150 14.94 1.03 3.21
N GLU A 151 14.89 -0.05 2.43
CA GLU A 151 15.95 -1.08 2.46
C GLU A 151 17.27 -0.55 1.91
N ILE A 152 17.22 0.27 0.85
CA ILE A 152 18.41 0.98 0.33
C ILE A 152 18.98 1.89 1.42
N TYR A 153 18.14 2.71 2.07
CA TYR A 153 18.58 3.61 3.14
C TYR A 153 19.24 2.87 4.31
N LEU A 154 18.65 1.74 4.75
CA LEU A 154 19.21 0.93 5.83
C LEU A 154 20.56 0.33 5.44
N ARG A 155 20.71 -0.19 4.22
CA ARG A 155 21.99 -0.72 3.71
C ARG A 155 23.07 0.35 3.55
N LEU A 156 22.68 1.60 3.32
CA LEU A 156 23.60 2.74 3.23
C LEU A 156 23.99 3.31 4.61
N THR A 157 23.41 2.83 5.71
CA THR A 157 23.74 3.30 7.07
C THR A 157 24.32 2.22 8.00
N PRO A 158 25.31 1.41 7.56
CA PRO A 158 25.81 0.28 8.36
C PRO A 158 26.60 0.71 9.60
N ALA A 159 27.34 1.83 9.53
CA ALA A 159 28.09 2.35 10.67
C ALA A 159 27.16 2.74 11.83
N GLU A 160 25.99 3.31 11.52
CA GLU A 160 24.99 3.66 12.53
C GLU A 160 24.34 2.41 13.13
N ALA A 161 24.08 1.38 12.31
CA ALA A 161 23.58 0.10 12.80
C ALA A 161 24.58 -0.53 13.79
N GLU A 162 25.86 -0.59 13.43
CA GLU A 162 26.91 -1.15 14.29
C GLU A 162 27.08 -0.37 15.60
N ARG A 163 27.07 0.97 15.53
CA ARG A 163 27.13 1.84 16.71
C ARG A 163 25.98 1.56 17.67
N LEU A 164 24.74 1.49 17.16
CA LEU A 164 23.55 1.21 17.97
C LEU A 164 23.53 -0.21 18.52
N ARG A 165 24.13 -1.17 17.80
CA ARG A 165 24.24 -2.56 18.24
C ARG A 165 25.19 -2.69 19.44
N ASN A 166 26.32 -1.99 19.43
CA ASN A 166 27.22 -1.91 20.57
C ASN A 166 26.55 -1.27 21.81
N ILE A 167 25.79 -0.18 21.63
CA ILE A 167 25.01 0.42 22.74
C ILE A 167 23.94 -0.56 23.27
N SER A 168 23.28 -1.29 22.37
CA SER A 168 22.30 -2.31 22.75
C SER A 168 22.95 -3.43 23.56
N TYR A 169 24.15 -3.90 23.17
CA TYR A 169 24.92 -4.88 23.91
C TYR A 169 25.20 -4.43 25.35
N GLN A 170 25.73 -3.21 25.53
CA GLN A 170 26.03 -2.64 26.85
C GLN A 170 24.80 -2.63 27.76
N ARG A 171 23.68 -2.07 27.27
CA ARG A 171 22.43 -1.99 28.03
C ARG A 171 21.84 -3.35 28.38
N GLN A 172 21.95 -4.31 27.47
CA GLN A 172 21.45 -5.67 27.71
C GLN A 172 22.31 -6.42 28.72
N ALA A 173 23.62 -6.22 28.70
CA ALA A 173 24.54 -6.77 29.70
C ALA A 173 24.27 -6.17 31.08
N GLU A 174 24.10 -4.84 31.18
CA GLU A 174 23.69 -4.13 32.41
C GLU A 174 22.35 -4.63 32.95
N ALA A 175 21.41 -4.98 32.07
CA ALA A 175 20.12 -5.55 32.42
C ALA A 175 20.18 -7.06 32.74
N GLY A 176 21.35 -7.69 32.71
CA GLY A 176 21.54 -9.12 33.02
C GLY A 176 20.88 -10.07 32.01
N MET A 177 20.70 -9.64 30.76
CA MET A 177 20.10 -10.48 29.72
C MET A 177 21.04 -11.63 29.31
N LYS A 178 20.49 -12.82 29.08
CA LYS A 178 21.26 -14.02 28.72
C LYS A 178 22.07 -13.88 27.42
N ASN A 179 21.51 -13.16 26.44
CA ASN A 179 22.08 -13.00 25.10
C ASN A 179 22.22 -11.50 24.75
N PRO A 180 23.21 -10.79 25.31
CA PRO A 180 23.43 -9.38 25.00
C PRO A 180 23.90 -9.20 23.55
N GLY A 181 23.52 -8.08 22.92
CA GLY A 181 23.74 -7.76 21.51
C GLY A 181 22.71 -8.35 20.54
N SER A 182 22.21 -9.57 20.79
CA SER A 182 21.28 -10.26 19.89
C SER A 182 19.86 -10.40 20.43
N ALA A 183 19.69 -10.39 21.75
CA ALA A 183 18.45 -10.75 22.45
C ALA A 183 17.80 -12.08 21.97
N GLY A 184 18.51 -12.90 21.18
CA GLY A 184 17.95 -14.05 20.48
C GLY A 184 17.01 -13.73 19.30
N LEU A 185 17.01 -12.50 18.78
CA LEU A 185 16.05 -12.03 17.76
C LEU A 185 16.71 -11.58 16.45
N THR A 186 18.03 -11.43 16.45
CA THR A 186 18.79 -10.98 15.29
C THR A 186 19.12 -12.14 14.36
N VAL A 187 19.54 -11.81 13.14
CA VAL A 187 19.86 -12.78 12.09
C VAL A 187 21.00 -13.74 12.45
N ASP A 188 21.88 -13.38 13.38
CA ASP A 188 22.95 -14.24 13.90
C ASP A 188 22.48 -15.24 14.97
N SER A 189 21.22 -15.12 15.40
CA SER A 189 20.57 -16.08 16.29
C SER A 189 19.48 -16.89 15.60
N LEU A 190 18.72 -16.28 14.67
CA LEU A 190 17.60 -16.92 13.98
C LEU A 190 17.91 -17.36 12.55
N GLY A 191 18.96 -16.79 11.95
CA GLY A 191 19.40 -17.06 10.59
C GLY A 191 20.80 -17.68 10.54
N ASP A 192 21.45 -17.57 9.39
CA ASP A 192 22.73 -18.20 9.06
C ASP A 192 23.92 -17.22 9.07
N SER A 193 23.72 -15.99 9.59
CA SER A 193 24.83 -15.03 9.66
C SER A 193 25.82 -15.39 10.75
N ALA A 194 27.08 -15.00 10.57
CA ALA A 194 28.11 -15.15 11.59
C ALA A 194 27.67 -14.50 12.91
N LYS A 195 28.03 -15.13 14.04
CA LYS A 195 27.77 -14.57 15.38
C LYS A 195 28.39 -13.19 15.48
N TRP A 196 27.59 -12.21 15.85
CA TRP A 196 28.08 -10.85 16.05
C TRP A 196 28.83 -10.75 17.37
N THR A 197 29.91 -9.98 17.39
CA THR A 197 30.73 -9.70 18.57
C THR A 197 30.93 -8.20 18.72
N PRO A 198 30.85 -7.63 19.94
CA PRO A 198 31.02 -6.20 20.16
C PRO A 198 32.45 -5.75 19.82
N SER A 199 32.59 -4.53 19.31
CA SER A 199 33.90 -3.96 18.93
C SER A 199 34.72 -3.48 20.12
N SER A 200 34.11 -3.35 21.30
CA SER A 200 34.77 -3.02 22.56
C SER A 200 34.41 -4.10 23.59
N GLY A 201 35.33 -5.06 23.77
CA GLY A 201 35.35 -5.96 24.92
C GLY A 201 36.09 -5.32 26.09
#